data_AF-A0A818P578-F1
#
_entry.id   AF-A0A818P578-F1
#
_cell.length_a   1.000
_cell.length_b   1.000
_cell.length_c   1.000
_cell.angle_alpha   90.00
_cell.angle_beta   90.00
_cell.angle_gamma   90.00
#
_symmetry.space_group_name_H-M   'P 1'
#
loop_
_entity.id
_entity.type
_entity.pdbx_description
1 polymer ?
#
loop_
_entity_poly.entity_id
_entity_poly.type
_entity_poly.pdbx_seq_one_letter_code
_entity_poly.pdbx_strand_id
1 'polypeptide(L)'
;MYQFIESKLNANSIVILDGATGTEIQRKGVPMDNETWCAQANKTHPDVVKSVHESYINAGSMVITANTYATSPLLFNSLGLDNEFLELDRLAVAIAKDAVAGR
;
A
#
# COMPACT_ATOMS: atom_id res chain seq x y z
N MET A 1 -16.52 -12.65 0.19
CA MET A 1 -15.40 -11.76 -0.21
C MET A 1 -14.05 -12.30 0.23
N TYR A 2 -13.92 -13.05 1.34
CA TYR A 2 -12.64 -13.59 1.82
C TYR A 2 -12.48 -15.12 1.68
N GLN A 3 -13.26 -15.76 0.80
CA GLN A 3 -13.31 -17.23 0.68
C GLN A 3 -11.93 -17.87 0.48
N PHE A 4 -11.04 -17.22 -0.27
CA PHE A 4 -9.67 -17.69 -0.46
C PHE A 4 -8.89 -17.76 0.87
N ILE A 5 -8.91 -16.68 1.66
CA ILE A 5 -8.20 -16.61 2.96
C ILE A 5 -8.87 -17.52 3.99
N GLU A 6 -10.20 -17.50 4.07
CA GLU A 6 -10.97 -18.39 4.95
C GLU A 6 -10.65 -19.86 4.66
N SER A 7 -10.57 -20.27 3.38
CA SER A 7 -10.23 -21.64 3.01
C SER A 7 -8.83 -22.05 3.48
N LYS A 8 -7.85 -21.15 3.39
CA LYS A 8 -6.48 -21.39 3.87
C LYS A 8 -6.43 -21.55 5.38
N LEU A 9 -7.07 -20.64 6.11
CA LEU A 9 -7.10 -20.65 7.56
C LEU A 9 -7.85 -21.89 8.10
N ASN A 10 -9.00 -22.24 7.50
CA ASN A 10 -9.76 -23.44 7.87
C ASN A 10 -9.00 -24.74 7.59
N ALA A 11 -8.15 -24.75 6.55
CA ALA A 11 -7.25 -25.86 6.24
C ALA A 11 -5.94 -25.83 7.05
N ASN A 12 -5.82 -24.96 8.07
CA ASN A 12 -4.63 -24.76 8.89
C ASN A 12 -3.35 -24.49 8.05
N SER A 13 -3.53 -23.85 6.90
CA SER A 13 -2.48 -23.47 5.96
C SER A 13 -1.93 -22.08 6.27
N ILE A 14 -0.70 -21.83 5.82
CA ILE A 14 -0.04 -20.52 5.97
C ILE A 14 -0.64 -19.51 4.98
N VAL A 15 -0.90 -18.30 5.47
CA VAL A 15 -1.23 -17.12 4.67
C VAL A 15 -0.04 -16.16 4.75
N ILE A 16 0.51 -15.80 3.59
CA ILE A 16 1.69 -14.94 3.49
C ILE A 16 1.23 -13.51 3.20
N LEU A 17 1.56 -12.57 4.08
CA LEU A 17 1.32 -11.13 3.88
C LEU A 17 2.50 -10.50 3.12
N ASP A 18 2.37 -9.23 2.77
CA ASP A 18 3.47 -8.44 2.23
C ASP A 18 4.41 -7.92 3.33
N GLY A 19 5.48 -7.23 2.89
CA GLY A 19 6.48 -6.65 3.77
C GLY A 19 6.35 -5.13 3.89
N ALA A 20 7.45 -4.48 4.27
CA ALA A 20 7.49 -3.04 4.47
C ALA A 20 7.40 -2.25 3.14
N THR A 21 6.22 -1.73 2.82
CA THR A 21 5.97 -0.92 1.62
C THR A 21 6.76 0.40 1.62
N GLY A 22 6.69 1.18 2.71
CA GLY A 22 7.40 2.48 2.80
C GLY A 22 8.91 2.34 2.67
N THR A 23 9.50 1.33 3.30
CA THR A 23 10.95 1.03 3.21
C THR A 23 11.37 0.70 1.78
N GLU A 24 10.60 -0.10 1.05
CA GLU A 24 10.93 -0.46 -0.34
C GLU A 24 10.67 0.69 -1.31
N ILE A 25 9.68 1.55 -1.06
CA ILE A 25 9.50 2.80 -1.80
C ILE A 25 10.74 3.70 -1.63
N GLN A 26 11.21 3.89 -0.40
CA GLN A 26 12.42 4.66 -0.11
C GLN A 26 13.67 4.04 -0.77
N ARG A 27 13.80 2.71 -0.73
CA ARG A 27 14.90 1.96 -1.34
C ARG A 27 14.97 2.15 -2.86
N LYS A 28 13.82 2.34 -3.51
CA LYS A 28 13.70 2.64 -4.94
C LYS A 28 13.98 4.13 -5.27
N GLY A 29 14.39 4.93 -4.30
CA GLY A 29 14.85 6.31 -4.50
C GLY A 29 13.75 7.37 -4.41
N VAL A 30 12.54 7.01 -4.00
CA VAL A 30 11.47 8.00 -3.80
C VAL A 30 11.75 8.79 -2.51
N PRO A 31 11.77 10.13 -2.57
CA PRO A 31 11.97 10.95 -1.38
C PRO A 31 10.80 10.77 -0.41
N MET A 32 11.11 10.64 0.88
CA MET A 32 10.12 10.58 1.94
C MET A 32 9.76 12.00 2.37
N ASP A 33 8.46 12.28 2.50
CA ASP A 33 7.99 13.55 3.04
C ASP A 33 8.23 13.62 4.56
N ASN A 34 8.52 14.81 5.08
CA ASN A 34 8.83 14.99 6.51
C ASN A 34 7.61 14.81 7.41
N GLU A 35 6.41 15.07 6.91
CA GLU A 35 5.17 15.04 7.70
C GLU A 35 4.33 13.80 7.38
N THR A 36 4.26 13.43 6.11
CA THR A 36 3.37 12.39 5.58
C THR A 36 4.12 11.15 5.06
N TRP A 37 5.44 11.12 5.21
CA TRP A 37 6.32 10.00 4.88
C TRP A 37 6.10 9.47 3.45
N CYS A 38 5.75 8.19 3.30
CA CYS A 38 5.54 7.56 2.00
C CYS A 38 4.11 7.77 1.43
N ALA A 39 3.21 8.47 2.12
CA ALA A 39 1.84 8.69 1.63
C ALA A 39 1.83 9.47 0.30
N GLN A 40 2.67 10.49 0.20
CA GLN A 40 2.77 11.32 -1.01
C GLN A 40 3.28 10.54 -2.23
N ALA A 41 3.93 9.39 -2.03
CA ALA A 41 4.34 8.52 -3.14
C ALA A 41 3.14 8.00 -3.94
N ASN A 42 1.96 7.86 -3.33
CA ASN A 42 0.73 7.43 -4.03
C ASN A 42 0.36 8.41 -5.16
N LYS A 43 0.65 9.70 -5.00
CA LYS A 43 0.36 10.76 -5.97
C LYS A 43 1.56 11.08 -6.86
N THR A 44 2.75 11.14 -6.28
CA THR A 44 3.96 11.61 -6.97
C THR A 44 4.69 10.50 -7.74
N HIS A 45 4.63 9.26 -7.27
CA HIS A 45 5.35 8.12 -7.83
C HIS A 45 4.50 6.83 -7.85
N PRO A 46 3.28 6.87 -8.42
CA PRO A 46 2.34 5.75 -8.37
C PRO A 46 2.90 4.46 -8.98
N ASP A 47 3.70 4.57 -10.05
CA ASP A 47 4.35 3.43 -10.70
C ASP A 47 5.35 2.73 -9.78
N VAL A 48 6.06 3.50 -8.94
CA VAL A 48 6.99 2.92 -7.96
C VAL A 48 6.22 2.17 -6.89
N VAL A 49 5.15 2.76 -6.35
CA VAL A 49 4.26 2.11 -5.36
C VAL A 49 3.69 0.82 -5.94
N LYS A 50 3.21 0.85 -7.18
CA LYS A 50 2.72 -0.34 -7.90
C LYS A 50 3.81 -1.41 -7.98
N SER A 51 5.02 -1.04 -8.41
CA SER A 51 6.14 -1.98 -8.55
C SER A 51 6.55 -2.64 -7.22
N VAL A 52 6.36 -1.95 -6.09
CA VAL A 52 6.60 -2.52 -4.75
C VAL A 52 5.56 -3.58 -4.43
N HIS A 53 4.27 -3.31 -4.66
CA HIS A 53 3.23 -4.32 -4.49
C HIS A 53 3.45 -5.52 -5.42
N GLU A 54 3.77 -5.28 -6.70
CA GLU A 54 4.10 -6.34 -7.65
C GLU A 54 5.29 -7.18 -7.20
N SER A 55 6.30 -6.57 -6.56
CA SER A 55 7.45 -7.31 -6.03
C SER A 55 7.07 -8.27 -4.91
N TYR A 56 6.19 -7.87 -3.98
CA TYR A 56 5.68 -8.74 -2.92
C TYR A 56 4.79 -9.85 -3.46
N ILE A 57 3.91 -9.50 -4.41
CA ILE A 57 3.08 -10.45 -5.16
C ILE A 57 3.97 -11.52 -5.80
N ASN A 58 5.02 -11.12 -6.53
CA ASN A 58 5.96 -12.02 -7.20
C ASN A 58 6.81 -12.85 -6.22
N ALA A 59 7.09 -12.33 -5.02
CA ALA A 59 7.77 -13.07 -3.96
C ALA A 59 6.87 -14.11 -3.26
N GLY A 60 5.56 -14.12 -3.55
CA GLY A 60 4.61 -15.11 -3.03
C GLY A 60 3.61 -14.58 -2.01
N SER A 61 3.54 -13.27 -1.78
CA SER A 61 2.50 -12.68 -0.93
C SER A 61 1.11 -12.98 -1.50
N MET A 62 0.24 -13.43 -0.60
CA MET A 62 -1.16 -13.75 -0.86
C MET A 62 -2.08 -12.58 -0.53
N VAL A 63 -1.63 -11.68 0.33
CA VAL A 63 -2.29 -10.45 0.72
C VAL A 63 -1.28 -9.32 0.59
N ILE A 64 -1.71 -8.21 0.01
CA ILE A 64 -0.97 -6.94 0.02
C ILE A 64 -1.75 -5.89 0.81
N THR A 65 -1.02 -4.95 1.38
CA THR A 65 -1.53 -3.85 2.18
C THR A 65 -1.38 -2.55 1.39
N ALA A 66 -2.48 -1.84 1.13
CA ALA A 66 -2.42 -0.55 0.46
C ALA A 66 -1.55 0.44 1.26
N ASN A 67 -0.85 1.35 0.56
CA ASN A 67 0.04 2.34 1.16
C ASN A 67 -0.72 3.48 1.86
N THR A 68 -1.46 3.17 2.91
CA THR A 68 -2.35 4.08 3.67
C THR A 68 -1.95 4.17 5.15
N TYR A 69 -0.77 3.70 5.53
CA TYR A 69 -0.32 3.78 6.93
C TYR A 69 -0.11 5.23 7.37
N ALA A 70 0.43 6.07 6.48
CA ALA A 70 0.76 7.46 6.77
C ALA A 70 -0.33 8.47 6.33
N THR A 71 -1.56 8.03 6.06
CA THR A 71 -2.71 8.87 5.64
C THR A 71 -3.72 9.12 6.79
N SER A 72 -3.23 9.27 8.02
CA SER A 72 -4.09 9.49 9.19
C SER A 72 -4.89 10.80 9.09
N PRO A 73 -6.23 10.78 9.26
CA PRO A 73 -7.03 12.01 9.27
C PRO A 73 -6.56 13.00 10.34
N LEU A 74 -6.15 12.52 11.53
CA LEU A 74 -5.63 13.39 12.60
C LEU A 74 -4.36 14.12 12.18
N LEU A 75 -3.47 13.42 11.47
CA LEU A 75 -2.24 14.01 10.92
C LEU A 75 -2.58 15.05 9.86
N PHE A 76 -3.38 14.68 8.86
CA PHE A 76 -3.69 15.57 7.73
C PHE A 76 -4.49 16.81 8.15
N ASN A 77 -5.43 16.66 9.10
CA ASN A 77 -6.16 17.80 9.65
C ASN A 77 -5.20 18.77 10.39
N SER A 78 -4.18 18.26 11.08
CA SER A 78 -3.18 19.11 11.74
C SER A 78 -2.30 19.90 10.77
N LEU A 79 -2.21 19.46 9.51
CA LEU A 79 -1.48 20.12 8.42
C LEU A 79 -2.39 21.04 7.57
N GLY A 80 -3.69 21.09 7.85
CA GLY A 80 -4.68 21.81 7.05
C GLY A 80 -4.98 21.15 5.70
N LEU A 81 -4.79 19.84 5.59
CA LEU A 81 -4.93 19.02 4.37
C LEU A 81 -6.10 18.03 4.47
N ASP A 82 -7.18 18.41 5.14
CA ASP A 82 -8.31 17.56 5.53
C ASP A 82 -8.94 16.77 4.36
N ASN A 83 -8.88 17.30 3.13
CA ASN A 83 -9.44 16.63 1.95
C ASN A 83 -8.42 15.78 1.19
N GLU A 84 -7.13 15.92 1.47
CA GLU A 84 -6.07 15.26 0.70
C GLU A 84 -5.87 13.80 1.11
N PHE A 85 -6.08 13.45 2.39
CA PHE A 85 -5.90 12.06 2.84
C PHE A 85 -6.86 11.11 2.11
N LEU A 86 -8.10 11.53 1.84
CA LEU A 86 -9.09 10.75 1.08
C LEU A 86 -8.66 10.53 -0.38
N GLU A 87 -8.01 11.52 -0.99
CA GLU A 87 -7.46 11.40 -2.34
C GLU A 87 -6.32 10.38 -2.35
N LEU A 88 -5.39 10.50 -1.40
CA LEU A 88 -4.25 9.59 -1.26
C LEU A 88 -4.68 8.15 -0.96
N ASP A 89 -5.68 7.94 -0.11
CA ASP A 89 -6.23 6.61 0.18
C ASP A 89 -6.88 5.97 -1.06
N ARG A 90 -7.65 6.76 -1.82
CA ARG A 90 -8.26 6.28 -3.07
C ARG A 90 -7.19 5.88 -4.07
N LEU A 91 -6.14 6.68 -4.22
CA LEU A 91 -5.00 6.37 -5.08
C LEU A 91 -4.28 5.10 -4.61
N ALA A 92 -3.97 5.00 -3.32
CA ALA A 92 -3.30 3.83 -2.74
C ALA A 92 -4.07 2.53 -3.01
N VAL A 93 -5.39 2.54 -2.81
CA VAL A 93 -6.25 1.38 -3.06
C VAL A 93 -6.34 1.06 -4.55
N ALA A 94 -6.43 2.07 -5.42
CA ALA A 94 -6.43 1.87 -6.88
C ALA A 94 -5.12 1.23 -7.34
N ILE A 95 -3.98 1.75 -6.89
CA ILE A 95 -2.64 1.23 -7.22
C ILE A 95 -2.48 -0.23 -6.77
N ALA A 96 -2.91 -0.55 -5.54
CA ALA A 96 -2.86 -1.92 -5.03
C ALA A 96 -3.74 -2.87 -5.86
N LYS A 97 -4.94 -2.43 -6.28
CA LYS A 97 -5.80 -3.22 -7.17
C LYS A 97 -5.19 -3.42 -8.56
N ASP A 98 -4.57 -2.40 -9.12
CA ASP A 98 -3.90 -2.46 -10.41
C ASP A 98 -2.71 -3.42 -10.39
N ALA A 99 -1.96 -3.48 -9.27
CA ALA A 99 -0.89 -4.46 -9.07
C ALA A 99 -1.41 -5.91 -9.05
N VAL A 100 -2.61 -6.14 -8.51
CA VAL A 100 -3.24 -7.48 -8.50
C VAL A 100 -3.84 -7.84 -9.86
N ALA A 101 -4.38 -6.87 -10.61
CA ALA A 101 -5.02 -7.11 -11.90
C ALA A 101 -4.02 -7.43 -13.04
N GLY A 102 -2.75 -7.06 -12.90
CA GLY A 102 -1.68 -7.40 -13.84
C GLY A 102 -1.20 -8.85 -13.77
N ARG A 103 -1.91 -9.71 -13.03
CA ARG A 103 -1.55 -11.09 -12.71
C ARG A 103 -2.42 -12.11 -13.43
#